data_AF-A0A0F9RLB6-F1
#
_entry.id   AF-A0A0F9RLB6-F1
#
_cell.length_a   1.000
_cell.length_b   1.000
_cell.length_c   1.000
_cell.angle_alpha   90.00
_cell.angle_beta   90.00
_cell.angle_gamma   90.00
#
_symmetry.space_group_name_H-M   'P 1'
#
loop_
_entity.id
_entity.type
_entity.pdbx_description
1 polymer ?
#
loop_
_entity_poly.entity_id
_entity_poly.type
_entity_poly.pdbx_seq_one_letter_code
_entity_poly.pdbx_strand_id
1 'polypeptide(L)'
;MKLIPPFSVCYLFKGQTYRAQQKMKHFTESILNEKKIWQTLHDFYRTNREVQSKDIPSLEPLLTDIFINKKFPSNRLESII
;
A
#
# COMPACT_ATOMS: atom_id res chain seq x y z
N MET A 1 -5.62 2.44 -9.37
CA MET A 1 -6.29 3.01 -8.18
C MET A 1 -7.05 1.89 -7.50
N LYS A 2 -6.94 1.76 -6.17
CA LYS A 2 -7.76 0.84 -5.36
C LYS A 2 -8.61 1.64 -4.40
N LEU A 3 -9.88 1.25 -4.29
CA LEU A 3 -10.83 1.85 -3.35
C LEU A 3 -10.80 1.05 -2.05
N ILE A 4 -10.64 1.77 -0.94
CA ILE A 4 -10.73 1.24 0.42
C ILE A 4 -11.58 2.24 1.22
N PRO A 5 -12.92 2.23 1.07
CA PRO A 5 -13.78 3.26 1.64
C PRO A 5 -13.47 3.54 3.12
N PRO A 6 -13.32 4.81 3.53
CA PRO A 6 -13.57 6.05 2.78
C PRO A 6 -12.39 6.54 1.90
N PHE A 7 -11.29 5.81 1.84
CA PHE A 7 -10.07 6.21 1.15
C PHE A 7 -9.97 5.67 -0.28
N SER A 8 -9.16 6.36 -1.07
CA SER A 8 -8.64 5.83 -2.33
C SER A 8 -7.13 5.79 -2.29
N VAL A 9 -6.54 4.67 -2.71
CA VAL A 9 -5.09 4.50 -2.76
C VAL A 9 -4.63 4.49 -4.22
N CYS A 10 -3.65 5.33 -4.50
CA CYS A 10 -3.01 5.48 -5.80
C CYS A 10 -1.49 5.32 -5.65
N TYR A 11 -0.89 4.58 -6.57
CA TYR A 11 0.55 4.43 -6.68
C TYR A 11 0.97 4.80 -8.09
N LEU A 12 1.76 5.87 -8.23
CA LEU A 12 2.31 6.31 -9.50
C LEU A 12 3.65 5.62 -9.72
N PHE A 13 3.72 4.74 -10.72
CA PHE A 13 4.92 3.96 -11.00
C PHE A 13 5.25 3.98 -12.48
N LYS A 14 6.54 4.09 -12.79
CA LYS A 14 7.08 3.93 -14.15
C LYS A 14 7.72 2.55 -14.25
N GLY A 15 7.07 1.63 -14.98
CA GLY A 15 7.57 0.27 -15.19
C GLY A 15 6.45 -0.76 -15.39
N GLN A 16 6.73 -2.03 -15.09
CA GLN A 16 5.77 -3.12 -15.28
C GLN A 16 4.55 -2.99 -14.35
N THR A 17 3.37 -2.80 -14.94
CA THR A 17 2.09 -2.59 -14.24
C THR A 17 1.73 -3.75 -13.29
N TYR A 18 2.04 -4.99 -13.66
CA TYR A 18 1.72 -6.17 -12.83
C TYR A 18 2.36 -6.10 -11.44
N ARG A 19 3.66 -5.76 -11.36
CA ARG A 19 4.37 -5.63 -10.08
C ARG A 19 3.80 -4.49 -9.24
N ALA A 20 3.44 -3.39 -9.88
CA ALA A 20 2.78 -2.27 -9.20
C ALA A 20 1.42 -2.67 -8.63
N GLN A 21 0.64 -3.47 -9.37
CA GLN A 21 -0.64 -4.02 -8.88
C GLN A 21 -0.45 -4.99 -7.71
N GLN A 22 0.55 -5.86 -7.73
CA GLN A 22 0.86 -6.76 -6.63
C GLN A 22 1.29 -6.00 -5.37
N LYS A 23 2.21 -5.03 -5.52
CA LYS A 23 2.58 -4.09 -4.45
C LYS A 23 1.35 -3.41 -3.88
N MET A 24 0.45 -2.94 -4.75
CA MET A 24 -0.76 -2.27 -4.31
C MET A 24 -1.75 -3.17 -3.58
N LYS A 25 -1.96 -4.38 -4.08
CA LYS A 25 -2.77 -5.38 -3.39
C LYS A 25 -2.22 -5.63 -1.99
N HIS A 26 -0.92 -5.86 -1.89
CA HIS A 26 -0.29 -6.17 -0.61
C HIS A 26 -0.34 -4.99 0.36
N PHE A 27 -0.10 -3.76 -0.11
CA PHE A 27 -0.25 -2.56 0.71
C PHE A 27 -1.66 -2.40 1.28
N THR A 28 -2.69 -2.57 0.43
CA THR A 28 -4.09 -2.52 0.87
C THR A 28 -4.37 -3.56 1.96
N GLU A 29 -3.92 -4.79 1.77
CA GLU A 29 -4.09 -5.87 2.75
C GLU A 29 -3.36 -5.57 4.07
N SER A 30 -2.11 -5.10 3.99
CA SER A 30 -1.32 -4.77 5.19
C SER A 30 -1.92 -3.63 6.00
N ILE A 31 -2.40 -2.56 5.36
CA ILE A 31 -3.07 -1.47 6.07
C ILE A 31 -4.36 -1.94 6.75
N LEU A 32 -5.16 -2.77 6.08
CA LEU A 32 -6.40 -3.29 6.67
C LEU A 32 -6.14 -4.24 7.86
N ASN A 33 -5.04 -4.98 7.83
CA ASN A 33 -4.66 -5.89 8.91
C ASN A 33 -3.95 -5.19 10.08
N GLU A 34 -3.25 -4.08 9.82
CA GLU A 34 -2.60 -3.28 10.85
C GLU A 34 -3.59 -2.29 11.49
N LYS A 35 -4.36 -2.79 12.46
CA LYS A 35 -5.43 -2.02 13.15
C LYS A 35 -5.01 -0.62 13.59
N LYS A 36 -3.77 -0.46 14.05
CA LYS A 36 -3.24 0.83 14.52
C LYS A 36 -3.17 1.85 13.39
N ILE A 37 -2.58 1.49 12.25
CA ILE A 37 -2.53 2.37 11.07
C ILE A 37 -3.95 2.68 10.60
N TRP A 38 -4.80 1.66 10.47
CA TRP A 38 -6.15 1.84 9.97
C TRP A 38 -7.00 2.76 10.85
N GLN A 39 -6.95 2.58 12.17
CA GLN A 39 -7.64 3.45 13.13
C GLN A 39 -7.12 4.88 13.05
N THR A 40 -5.81 5.08 13.00
CA THR A 40 -5.25 6.43 12.89
C THR A 40 -5.70 7.11 11.60
N LEU A 41 -5.67 6.42 10.46
CA LEU A 41 -6.21 6.97 9.20
C LEU A 41 -7.69 7.36 9.34
N HIS A 42 -8.50 6.50 9.94
CA HIS A 42 -9.94 6.76 10.13
C HIS A 42 -10.22 7.93 11.08
N ASP A 43 -9.45 8.08 12.15
CA ASP A 43 -9.57 9.21 13.08
C ASP A 43 -9.19 10.54 12.43
N PHE A 44 -8.14 10.55 11.60
CA PHE A 44 -7.74 11.71 10.83
C PHE A 44 -8.79 12.08 9.78
N TYR A 45 -9.36 11.08 9.09
CA TYR A 45 -10.50 11.29 8.20
C TYR A 45 -11.69 11.92 8.92
N ARG A 46 -12.07 11.41 10.09
CA ARG A 46 -13.19 11.94 10.88
C ARG A 46 -12.95 13.36 11.37
N THR A 47 -11.70 13.70 11.68
CA THR A 47 -11.31 15.04 12.19
C THR A 47 -10.89 16.01 11.08
N ASN A 48 -11.00 15.59 9.81
CA ASN A 48 -10.55 16.33 8.63
C ASN A 48 -9.10 16.83 8.76
N ARG A 49 -8.24 15.98 9.33
CA ARG A 49 -6.81 16.27 9.52
C ARG A 49 -5.99 15.59 8.44
N GLU A 50 -4.98 16.30 7.97
CA GLU A 50 -3.94 15.72 7.13
C GLU A 50 -3.04 14.80 7.96
N VAL A 51 -2.77 13.60 7.44
CA VAL A 51 -1.87 12.63 8.05
C VAL A 51 -0.44 12.98 7.67
N GLN A 52 0.43 13.17 8.65
CA GLN A 52 1.87 13.32 8.45
C GLN A 52 2.57 12.00 8.77
N SER A 53 3.76 11.76 8.20
CA SER A 53 4.53 10.53 8.45
C SER A 53 4.86 10.31 9.94
N LYS A 54 5.03 11.41 10.69
CA LYS A 54 5.24 11.40 12.16
C LYS A 54 4.04 10.88 12.95
N ASP A 55 2.82 10.99 12.41
CA ASP A 55 1.59 10.60 13.10
C ASP A 55 1.39 9.07 13.05
N ILE A 56 2.01 8.40 12.08
CA ILE A 56 1.98 6.95 11.91
C ILE A 56 3.41 6.43 11.72
N PRO A 57 4.21 6.30 12.80
CA PRO A 57 5.61 5.89 12.70
C PRO A 57 5.83 4.53 12.03
N SER A 58 4.84 3.62 12.08
CA SER A 58 4.92 2.32 11.41
C SER A 58 4.64 2.36 9.90
N LEU A 59 4.10 3.48 9.38
CA LEU A 59 3.76 3.61 7.97
C LEU A 59 5.01 3.65 7.07
N GLU A 60 6.05 4.39 7.46
CA GLU A 60 7.31 4.49 6.71
C GLU A 60 8.02 3.13 6.57
N PRO A 61 8.24 2.37 7.66
CA PRO A 61 8.74 1.00 7.58
C PRO A 61 7.89 0.10 6.68
N LEU A 62 6.55 0.21 6.77
CA LEU A 62 5.63 -0.57 5.95
C LEU A 62 5.76 -0.23 4.46
N LEU A 63 5.83 1.05 4.12
CA LEU A 63 6.03 1.50 2.73
C LEU A 63 7.38 1.02 2.19
N THR A 64 8.44 1.13 2.98
CA THR A 64 9.78 0.67 2.61
C THR A 64 9.79 -0.83 2.37
N ASP A 65 9.19 -1.62 3.25
CA ASP A 65 9.11 -3.07 3.07
C ASP A 65 8.42 -3.42 1.75
N ILE A 66 7.24 -2.85 1.51
CA ILE A 66 6.39 -3.24 0.37
C ILE A 66 6.92 -2.70 -0.96
N PHE A 67 7.32 -1.44 -1.01
CA PHE A 67 7.64 -0.77 -2.27
C PHE A 67 9.12 -0.80 -2.62
N ILE A 68 10.02 -0.96 -1.63
CA ILE A 68 11.47 -0.98 -1.85
C ILE A 68 12.02 -2.40 -1.71
N ASN A 69 11.82 -3.04 -0.57
CA ASN A 69 12.51 -4.29 -0.22
C ASN A 69 11.86 -5.52 -0.84
N LYS A 70 10.53 -5.55 -0.90
CA LYS A 70 9.78 -6.73 -1.33
C LYS A 70 9.96 -6.98 -2.82
N LYS A 71 10.70 -8.06 -3.11
CA LYS A 71 10.80 -8.64 -4.45
C LYS A 71 9.55 -9.46 -4.71
N PHE A 72 8.66 -8.94 -5.54
CA PHE A 72 7.52 -9.72 -6.02
C PHE A 72 8.01 -10.67 -7.11
N PRO A 73 7.67 -11.98 -7.03
CA PRO A 73 8.08 -12.93 -8.05
C PRO A 73 7.57 -12.45 -9.40
N SER A 74 8.51 -12.28 -10.32
CA SER A 74 8.19 -11.99 -11.71
C SER A 74 7.78 -13.28 -12.35
N ASN A 75 6.50 -13.63 -12.28
CA ASN A 75 5.96 -14.70 -13.11
C ASN A 75 6.03 -14.17 -14.55
N ARG A 76 7.17 -14.33 -15.22
CA ARG A 76 7.10 -14.60 -16.66
C ARG A 76 6.24 -15.84 -16.73
N LEU A 77 5.19 -15.77 -17.54
CA LEU A 77 4.62 -16.98 -18.07
C LEU A 77 5.78 -17.72 -18.75
N GLU A 78 6.39 -18.67 -18.05
CA GLU A 78 6.98 -19.88 -18.64
C GLU A 78 5.78 -20.69 -19.17
N SER A 79 5.03 -20.09 -20.09
CA SER A 79 4.01 -20.76 -20.86
C SER A 79 4.70 -21.26 -22.11
N ILE A 80 4.93 -22.56 -22.11
CA ILE A 80 4.92 -23.43 -23.29
C ILE A 80 6.12 -23.23 -24.22
N ILE A 81 7.18 -24.01 -23.98
CA ILE A 81 7.87 -24.78 -25.04
C ILE A 81 8.06 -26.19 -24.50
#